data_AF-V4RCQ2-F1
#
_entry.id   AF-V4RCQ2-F1
#
_cell.length_a   1.000
_cell.length_b   1.000
_cell.length_c   1.000
_cell.angle_alpha   90.00
_cell.angle_beta   90.00
_cell.angle_gamma   90.00
#
_symmetry.space_group_name_H-M   'P 1'
#
loop_
_entity.id
_entity.type
_entity.pdbx_description
1 polymer ?
#
loop_
_entity_poly.entity_id
_entity_poly.type
_entity_poly.pdbx_seq_one_letter_code
_entity_poly.pdbx_strand_id
1 'polypeptide(L)'
;MRWLLLALAGGVCILVMGFASFVSTVTDLQKPALPERADAIVALTGGAARISDALRLLDEGRATRLLISGVNPDTTQDELKRVEPHRDQLFGCCVDLGYSALNTAGNAEETRNWTRDRGYRSLIVVTSAYHLPRSLTEIRRELPDVWLIPYPVVTDHLQLSRWWRDPKATRLLVSEYAKYLLAVTKLRFGRPATAAEAPPIGDR
;
A
#
# COMPACT_ATOMS: atom_id res chain seq x y z
N MET A 1 7.35 11.10 41.31
CA MET A 1 7.87 9.78 40.88
C MET A 1 6.76 8.77 40.55
N ARG A 2 5.84 8.44 41.48
CA ARG A 2 4.79 7.42 41.26
C ARG A 2 3.89 7.65 40.02
N TRP A 3 3.43 8.88 39.81
CA TRP A 3 2.58 9.21 38.64
C TRP A 3 3.31 9.12 37.30
N LEU A 4 4.61 9.43 37.27
CA LEU A 4 5.43 9.28 36.07
C LEU A 4 5.61 7.80 35.72
N LEU A 5 5.84 6.95 36.72
CA LEU A 5 5.95 5.50 36.52
C LEU A 5 4.62 4.90 36.03
N LEU A 6 3.49 5.33 36.58
CA LEU A 6 2.17 4.89 36.13
C LEU A 6 1.88 5.35 34.69
N ALA A 7 2.22 6.60 34.34
CA ALA A 7 2.05 7.10 32.97
C ALA A 7 2.95 6.36 31.96
N LEU A 8 4.22 6.11 32.32
CA LEU A 8 5.14 5.34 31.50
C LEU A 8 4.62 3.90 31.30
N ALA A 9 4.20 3.24 32.38
CA ALA A 9 3.65 1.89 32.32
C ALA A 9 2.39 1.84 31.44
N GLY A 10 1.48 2.81 31.59
CA GLY A 10 0.30 2.93 30.74
C GLY A 10 0.64 3.12 29.27
N GLY A 11 1.61 3.99 28.95
CA GLY A 11 2.09 4.19 27.58
C GLY A 11 2.70 2.93 26.96
N VAL A 12 3.50 2.18 27.73
CA VAL A 12 4.05 0.89 27.29
C VAL A 12 2.94 -0.12 27.04
N CYS A 13 1.95 -0.23 27.93
CA CYS A 13 0.81 -1.12 27.73
C CYS A 13 0.04 -0.79 26.44
N ILE A 14 -0.20 0.49 26.15
CA ILE A 14 -0.87 0.92 24.92
C ILE A 14 -0.06 0.51 23.68
N LEU A 15 1.26 0.71 23.68
CA LEU A 15 2.13 0.31 22.56
C LEU A 15 2.13 -1.20 22.35
N VAL A 16 2.18 -2.00 23.42
CA VAL A 16 2.16 -3.47 23.34
C VAL A 16 0.81 -3.98 22.83
N MET A 17 -0.29 -3.46 23.35
CA MET A 17 -1.64 -3.84 22.89
C MET A 17 -1.86 -3.43 21.43
N GLY A 18 -1.42 -2.24 21.05
CA GLY A 18 -1.50 -1.77 19.67
C GLY A 18 -0.64 -2.59 18.72
N PHE A 19 0.56 -3.02 19.14
CA PHE A 19 1.39 -3.93 18.35
C PHE A 19 0.75 -5.30 18.19
N ALA A 20 0.17 -5.86 19.26
CA ALA A 20 -0.54 -7.14 19.20
C ALA A 20 -1.74 -7.08 18.23
N SER A 21 -2.51 -5.99 18.27
CA SER A 21 -3.63 -5.75 17.33
C SER A 21 -3.15 -5.58 15.89
N PHE A 22 -2.05 -4.85 15.65
CA PHE A 22 -1.43 -4.72 14.33
C PHE A 22 -0.99 -6.09 13.78
N VAL A 23 -0.31 -6.88 14.61
CA VAL A 23 0.15 -8.23 14.24
C VAL A 23 -1.03 -9.12 13.90
N SER A 24 -2.05 -9.20 14.75
CA SER A 24 -3.26 -10.01 14.46
C SER A 24 -3.90 -9.58 13.16
N THR A 25 -4.05 -8.27 12.92
CA THR A 25 -4.56 -7.76 11.65
C THR A 25 -3.73 -8.27 10.47
N VAL A 26 -2.40 -8.13 10.54
CA VAL A 26 -1.49 -8.53 9.44
C VAL A 26 -1.48 -10.04 9.21
N THR A 27 -1.57 -10.86 10.27
CA THR A 27 -1.57 -12.32 10.15
C THR A 27 -2.92 -12.88 9.69
N ASP A 28 -4.01 -12.18 10.02
CA ASP A 28 -5.38 -12.60 9.69
C ASP A 28 -5.87 -12.01 8.35
N LEU A 29 -5.07 -11.13 7.72
CA LEU A 29 -5.32 -10.60 6.38
C LEU A 29 -5.33 -11.74 5.34
N GLN A 30 -6.49 -12.32 5.14
CA GLN A 30 -6.78 -13.16 3.99
C GLN A 30 -7.03 -12.28 2.76
N LYS A 31 -6.83 -12.83 1.56
CA LYS A 31 -7.29 -12.19 0.32
C LYS A 31 -8.79 -11.99 0.45
N PRO A 32 -9.31 -10.75 0.56
CA PRO A 32 -10.72 -10.56 0.83
C PRO A 32 -11.55 -11.10 -0.33
N ALA A 33 -12.82 -11.38 -0.06
CA ALA A 33 -13.82 -11.47 -1.11
C ALA A 33 -13.82 -10.11 -1.83
N LEU A 34 -13.12 -10.05 -2.96
CA LEU A 34 -13.07 -8.84 -3.77
C LEU A 34 -14.50 -8.49 -4.21
N PRO A 35 -14.86 -7.20 -4.29
CA PRO A 35 -16.07 -6.83 -5.00
C PRO A 35 -16.02 -7.38 -6.43
N GLU A 36 -17.19 -7.48 -7.06
CA GLU A 36 -17.28 -7.92 -8.45
C GLU A 36 -16.31 -7.13 -9.35
N ARG A 37 -16.19 -5.81 -9.10
CA ARG A 37 -15.24 -4.92 -9.77
C ARG A 37 -14.92 -3.66 -8.96
N ALA A 38 -13.71 -3.13 -9.12
CA ALA A 38 -13.32 -1.76 -8.74
C ALA A 38 -12.96 -0.95 -9.99
N ASP A 39 -12.79 0.37 -9.87
CA ASP A 39 -12.43 1.20 -11.01
C ASP A 39 -11.00 0.90 -11.49
N ALA A 40 -10.07 0.79 -10.53
CA ALA A 40 -8.64 0.61 -10.78
C ALA A 40 -7.93 -0.25 -9.73
N ILE A 41 -6.73 -0.72 -10.09
CA ILE A 41 -5.79 -1.38 -9.20
C ILE A 41 -4.56 -0.47 -9.04
N VAL A 42 -4.02 -0.44 -7.82
CA VAL A 42 -2.73 0.20 -7.52
C VAL A 42 -1.83 -0.82 -6.86
N ALA A 43 -0.73 -1.16 -7.50
CA ALA A 43 0.31 -2.03 -6.97
C ALA A 43 1.48 -1.20 -6.43
N LEU A 44 1.78 -1.35 -5.14
CA LEU A 44 2.93 -0.66 -4.53
C LEU A 44 4.18 -1.53 -4.60
N THR A 45 5.22 -1.03 -5.28
CA THR A 45 6.47 -1.75 -5.50
C THR A 45 7.26 -2.02 -4.22
N GLY A 46 8.31 -2.84 -4.35
CA GLY A 46 9.11 -3.37 -3.25
C GLY A 46 9.16 -4.91 -3.19
N GLY A 47 8.58 -5.60 -4.17
CA GLY A 47 8.71 -7.05 -4.38
C GLY A 47 7.93 -7.53 -5.62
N ALA A 48 8.51 -8.46 -6.40
CA ALA A 48 7.98 -8.90 -7.70
C ALA A 48 6.59 -9.56 -7.61
N ALA A 49 6.33 -10.32 -6.53
CA ALA A 49 5.04 -11.00 -6.32
C ALA A 49 3.82 -10.07 -6.37
N ARG A 50 4.01 -8.78 -6.05
CA ARG A 50 2.91 -7.79 -6.04
C ARG A 50 2.48 -7.39 -7.45
N ILE A 51 3.42 -7.29 -8.37
CA ILE A 51 3.14 -6.95 -9.77
C ILE A 51 2.39 -8.11 -10.42
N SER A 52 2.85 -9.34 -10.21
CA SER A 52 2.21 -10.55 -10.74
C SER A 52 0.74 -10.67 -10.26
N ASP A 53 0.50 -10.53 -8.95
CA ASP A 53 -0.85 -10.60 -8.41
C ASP A 53 -1.75 -9.46 -8.92
N ALA A 54 -1.21 -8.25 -9.09
CA ALA A 54 -1.96 -7.11 -9.63
C ALA A 54 -2.32 -7.30 -11.11
N LEU A 55 -1.40 -7.80 -11.94
CA LEU A 55 -1.66 -8.10 -13.34
C LEU A 55 -2.69 -9.23 -13.49
N ARG A 56 -2.66 -10.24 -12.60
CA ARG A 56 -3.70 -11.27 -12.56
C ARG A 56 -5.08 -10.69 -12.25
N LEU A 57 -5.18 -9.79 -11.28
CA LEU A 57 -6.45 -9.13 -10.98
C LEU A 57 -6.98 -8.31 -12.16
N LEU A 58 -6.08 -7.63 -12.89
CA LEU A 58 -6.45 -6.85 -14.07
C LEU A 58 -6.99 -7.76 -15.19
N ASP A 59 -6.33 -8.88 -15.46
CA ASP A 59 -6.73 -9.87 -16.46
C ASP A 59 -8.04 -10.59 -16.11
N GLU A 60 -8.26 -10.86 -14.82
CA GLU A 60 -9.54 -11.37 -14.30
C GLU A 60 -10.67 -10.31 -14.38
N GLY A 61 -10.40 -9.11 -14.92
CA GLY A 61 -11.38 -8.05 -15.11
C GLY A 61 -11.79 -7.32 -13.82
N ARG A 62 -11.05 -7.52 -12.71
CA ARG A 62 -11.36 -6.93 -11.40
C ARG A 62 -11.25 -5.41 -11.38
N ALA A 63 -10.57 -4.83 -12.37
CA ALA A 63 -10.57 -3.41 -12.65
C ALA A 63 -10.30 -3.14 -14.13
N THR A 64 -10.30 -1.88 -14.55
CA THR A 64 -10.03 -1.49 -15.94
C THR A 64 -8.58 -1.08 -16.19
N ARG A 65 -7.87 -0.68 -15.14
CA ARG A 65 -6.51 -0.13 -15.25
C ARG A 65 -5.68 -0.42 -14.01
N LEU A 66 -4.37 -0.51 -14.19
CA LEU A 66 -3.39 -0.77 -13.14
C LEU A 66 -2.34 0.33 -13.12
N LEU A 67 -2.13 0.96 -11.96
CA LEU A 67 -0.92 1.74 -11.67
C LEU A 67 0.07 0.84 -10.92
N ILE A 68 1.29 0.73 -11.44
CA ILE A 68 2.43 0.20 -10.68
C ILE A 68 3.20 1.41 -10.16
N SER A 69 3.11 1.69 -8.86
CA SER A 69 3.64 2.91 -8.23
C SER A 69 5.00 2.66 -7.57
N GLY A 70 5.94 3.59 -7.77
CA GLY A 70 7.30 3.53 -7.23
C GLY A 70 8.22 2.54 -7.97
N VAL A 71 8.06 2.41 -9.28
CA VAL A 71 8.90 1.57 -10.13
C VAL A 71 10.34 2.07 -10.10
N ASN A 72 11.32 1.16 -10.12
CA ASN A 72 12.72 1.55 -10.26
C ASN A 72 12.87 2.34 -11.58
N PRO A 73 13.52 3.52 -11.60
CA PRO A 73 13.71 4.31 -12.82
C PRO A 73 14.30 3.55 -14.00
N ASP A 74 15.11 2.52 -13.75
CA ASP A 74 15.70 1.67 -14.79
C ASP A 74 14.74 0.57 -15.29
N THR A 75 13.67 0.28 -14.55
CA THR A 75 12.71 -0.76 -14.92
C THR A 75 11.79 -0.29 -16.04
N THR A 76 11.92 -0.93 -17.20
CA THR A 76 11.11 -0.61 -18.37
C THR A 76 9.88 -1.50 -18.48
N GLN A 77 8.90 -1.04 -19.24
CA GLN A 77 7.72 -1.83 -19.57
C GLN A 77 8.08 -3.15 -20.28
N ASP A 78 9.09 -3.14 -21.15
CA ASP A 78 9.54 -4.33 -21.88
C ASP A 78 10.30 -5.33 -20.98
N GLU A 79 10.90 -4.88 -19.89
CA GLU A 79 11.41 -5.78 -18.85
C GLU A 79 10.27 -6.45 -18.10
N LEU A 80 9.24 -5.71 -17.72
CA LEU A 80 8.08 -6.28 -17.03
C LEU A 80 7.31 -7.27 -17.92
N LYS A 81 7.16 -6.98 -19.22
CA LYS A 81 6.59 -7.93 -20.20
C LYS A 81 7.41 -9.21 -20.30
N ARG A 82 8.74 -9.14 -20.21
CA ARG A 82 9.62 -10.34 -20.23
C ARG A 82 9.45 -11.21 -19.00
N VAL A 83 9.15 -10.60 -17.85
CA VAL A 83 8.89 -11.33 -16.59
C VAL A 83 7.47 -11.93 -16.57
N GLU A 84 6.50 -11.27 -17.19
CA GLU A 84 5.08 -11.68 -17.24
C GLU A 84 4.57 -11.82 -18.69
N PRO A 85 5.14 -12.74 -19.49
CA PRO A 85 4.88 -12.81 -20.94
C PRO A 85 3.43 -13.17 -21.28
N HIS A 86 2.73 -13.89 -20.39
CA HIS A 86 1.32 -14.25 -20.59
C HIS A 86 0.36 -13.06 -20.42
N ARG A 87 0.86 -11.89 -20.00
CA ARG A 87 0.08 -10.69 -19.70
C ARG A 87 0.62 -9.45 -20.43
N ASP A 88 1.43 -9.67 -21.46
CA ASP A 88 2.11 -8.61 -22.22
C ASP A 88 1.12 -7.59 -22.83
N GLN A 89 -0.04 -8.06 -23.28
CA GLN A 89 -1.09 -7.25 -23.90
C GLN A 89 -1.65 -6.19 -22.94
N LEU A 90 -1.69 -6.50 -21.63
CA LEU A 90 -2.19 -5.57 -20.60
C LEU A 90 -1.33 -4.31 -20.53
N PHE A 91 -0.02 -4.45 -20.77
CA PHE A 91 0.90 -3.32 -20.78
C PHE A 91 0.62 -2.37 -21.94
N GLY A 92 0.13 -2.86 -23.09
CA GLY A 92 -0.20 -2.01 -24.24
C GLY A 92 -1.41 -1.09 -24.06
N CYS A 93 -2.33 -1.41 -23.14
CA CYS A 93 -3.60 -0.68 -23.01
C CYS A 93 -3.88 -0.12 -21.61
N CYS A 94 -3.40 -0.80 -20.58
CA CYS A 94 -4.11 -0.82 -19.31
C CYS A 94 -3.18 -0.74 -18.08
N VAL A 95 -1.86 -0.76 -18.27
CA VAL A 95 -0.87 -0.63 -17.19
C VAL A 95 -0.12 0.69 -17.34
N ASP A 96 -0.14 1.50 -16.29
CA ASP A 96 0.65 2.71 -16.15
C ASP A 96 1.81 2.47 -15.16
N LEU A 97 3.01 2.96 -15.48
CA LEU A 97 4.19 2.87 -14.60
C LEU A 97 4.46 4.24 -13.96
N GLY A 98 4.44 4.27 -12.63
CA GLY A 98 4.77 5.44 -11.83
C GLY A 98 6.19 5.37 -11.28
N TYR A 99 6.98 6.41 -11.51
CA TYR A 99 8.40 6.49 -11.14
C TYR A 99 8.70 7.58 -10.10
N SER A 100 7.71 8.40 -9.74
CA SER A 100 7.91 9.57 -8.88
C SER A 100 8.02 9.20 -7.40
N ALA A 101 7.48 8.04 -7.01
CA ALA A 101 7.40 7.65 -5.62
C ALA A 101 8.71 7.02 -5.08
N LEU A 102 9.36 7.72 -4.14
CA LEU A 102 10.58 7.25 -3.47
C LEU A 102 10.34 6.60 -2.09
N ASN A 103 9.11 6.73 -1.58
CA ASN A 103 8.69 6.18 -0.30
C ASN A 103 7.16 6.05 -0.28
N THR A 104 6.60 5.55 0.82
CA THR A 104 5.16 5.28 0.91
C THR A 104 4.28 6.53 0.89
N ALA A 105 4.76 7.69 1.34
CA ALA A 105 4.03 8.95 1.19
C ALA A 105 4.03 9.39 -0.28
N GLY A 106 5.17 9.25 -0.98
CA GLY A 106 5.26 9.47 -2.42
C GLY A 106 4.36 8.52 -3.21
N ASN A 107 4.25 7.24 -2.81
CA ASN A 107 3.31 6.30 -3.42
C ASN A 107 1.86 6.79 -3.29
N ALA A 108 1.50 7.34 -2.13
CA ALA A 108 0.17 7.87 -1.88
C ALA A 108 -0.13 9.12 -2.73
N GLU A 109 0.85 10.02 -2.90
CA GLU A 109 0.72 11.20 -3.75
C GLU A 109 0.62 10.83 -5.25
N GLU A 110 1.48 9.93 -5.72
CA GLU A 110 1.44 9.42 -7.10
C GLU A 110 0.10 8.73 -7.37
N THR A 111 -0.36 7.90 -6.43
CA THR A 111 -1.70 7.28 -6.47
C THR A 111 -2.79 8.33 -6.51
N ARG A 112 -2.70 9.40 -5.70
CA ARG A 112 -3.69 10.49 -5.67
C ARG A 112 -3.83 11.16 -7.02
N ASN A 113 -2.71 11.59 -7.61
CA ASN A 113 -2.71 12.29 -8.90
C ASN A 113 -3.32 11.40 -9.97
N TRP A 114 -2.80 10.19 -10.11
CA TRP A 114 -3.29 9.23 -11.09
C TRP A 114 -4.78 8.90 -10.96
N THR A 115 -5.26 8.75 -9.72
CA THR A 115 -6.68 8.48 -9.40
C THR A 115 -7.57 9.67 -9.75
N ARG A 116 -7.15 10.89 -9.39
CA ARG A 116 -7.93 12.11 -9.62
C ARG A 116 -8.00 12.47 -11.10
N ASP A 117 -6.90 12.34 -11.83
CA ASP A 117 -6.83 12.60 -13.28
C ASP A 117 -7.82 11.74 -14.08
N ARG A 118 -8.19 10.58 -13.54
CA ARG A 118 -9.11 9.62 -14.17
C ARG A 118 -10.49 9.56 -13.50
N GLY A 119 -10.70 10.30 -12.42
CA GLY A 119 -11.97 10.32 -11.69
C GLY A 119 -12.37 8.98 -11.02
N TYR A 120 -11.39 8.15 -10.66
CA TYR A 120 -11.65 6.85 -10.01
C TYR A 120 -12.14 7.03 -8.57
N ARG A 121 -13.08 6.17 -8.14
CA ARG A 121 -13.71 6.22 -6.80
C ARG A 121 -13.49 4.95 -5.98
N SER A 122 -12.95 3.90 -6.58
CA SER A 122 -12.60 2.65 -5.91
C SER A 122 -11.27 2.10 -6.41
N LEU A 123 -10.40 1.71 -5.47
CA LEU A 123 -9.06 1.20 -5.76
C LEU A 123 -8.82 -0.11 -5.04
N ILE A 124 -8.39 -1.14 -5.78
CA ILE A 124 -7.77 -2.32 -5.19
C ILE A 124 -6.30 -1.99 -4.90
N VAL A 125 -5.92 -1.98 -3.62
CA VAL A 125 -4.57 -1.63 -3.17
C VAL A 125 -3.78 -2.91 -2.94
N VAL A 126 -2.89 -3.24 -3.87
CA VAL A 126 -2.07 -4.45 -3.88
C VAL A 126 -0.70 -4.15 -3.27
N THR A 127 -0.41 -4.73 -2.10
CA THR A 127 0.94 -4.72 -1.52
C THR A 127 1.13 -5.86 -0.52
N SER A 128 2.32 -5.97 0.06
CA SER A 128 2.58 -7.01 1.07
C SER A 128 1.65 -6.87 2.29
N ALA A 129 1.19 -7.99 2.84
CA ALA A 129 0.28 -8.02 4.00
C ALA A 129 0.78 -7.15 5.17
N TYR A 130 2.07 -7.24 5.51
CA TYR A 130 2.70 -6.45 6.58
C TYR A 130 2.76 -4.95 6.30
N HIS A 131 2.69 -4.54 5.04
CA HIS A 131 2.80 -3.14 4.61
C HIS A 131 1.42 -2.47 4.47
N LEU A 132 0.39 -3.27 4.24
CA LEU A 132 -0.95 -2.83 3.89
C LEU A 132 -1.57 -1.82 4.88
N PRO A 133 -1.51 -1.98 6.22
CA PRO A 133 -2.10 -1.02 7.15
C PRO A 133 -1.51 0.39 6.99
N ARG A 134 -0.20 0.48 6.78
CA ARG A 134 0.50 1.75 6.57
C ARG A 134 0.16 2.36 5.22
N SER A 135 0.23 1.57 4.15
CA SER A 135 -0.10 2.03 2.80
C SER A 135 -1.52 2.58 2.71
N LEU A 136 -2.50 1.89 3.27
CA LEU A 136 -3.89 2.35 3.29
C LEU A 136 -4.06 3.64 4.08
N THR A 137 -3.29 3.82 5.16
CA THR A 137 -3.34 5.04 5.99
C THR A 137 -2.81 6.24 5.22
N GLU A 138 -1.68 6.08 4.52
CA GLU A 138 -1.10 7.14 3.69
C GLU A 138 -1.99 7.47 2.49
N ILE A 139 -2.51 6.47 1.76
CA ILE A 139 -3.41 6.70 0.62
C ILE A 139 -4.72 7.35 1.07
N ARG A 140 -5.32 6.90 2.18
CA ARG A 140 -6.56 7.49 2.71
C ARG A 140 -6.40 8.96 3.13
N ARG A 141 -5.18 9.38 3.52
CA ARG A 141 -4.89 10.78 3.82
C ARG A 141 -5.00 11.67 2.57
N GLU A 142 -4.60 11.16 1.41
CA GLU A 142 -4.60 11.87 0.13
C GLU A 142 -5.91 11.72 -0.66
N LEU A 143 -6.60 10.59 -0.45
CA LEU A 143 -7.83 10.17 -1.10
C LEU A 143 -8.90 9.73 -0.07
N PRO A 144 -9.42 10.65 0.77
CA PRO A 144 -10.39 10.31 1.80
C PRO A 144 -11.74 9.81 1.23
N ASP A 145 -12.09 10.24 0.02
CA ASP A 145 -13.38 9.95 -0.63
C ASP A 145 -13.32 8.73 -1.57
N VAL A 146 -12.19 8.03 -1.63
CA VAL A 146 -12.01 6.85 -2.49
C VAL A 146 -12.12 5.58 -1.65
N TRP A 147 -12.92 4.63 -2.14
CA TRP A 147 -13.05 3.33 -1.49
C TRP A 147 -11.81 2.47 -1.74
N LEU A 148 -11.01 2.29 -0.71
CA LEU A 148 -9.79 1.47 -0.76
C LEU A 148 -10.09 0.02 -0.37
N ILE A 149 -9.86 -0.89 -1.30
CA ILE A 149 -10.04 -2.33 -1.13
C ILE A 149 -8.66 -2.95 -0.85
N PRO A 150 -8.39 -3.42 0.37
CA PRO A 150 -7.11 -4.05 0.69
C PRO A 150 -6.90 -5.33 -0.13
N TYR A 151 -5.73 -5.52 -0.72
CA TYR A 151 -5.37 -6.81 -1.32
C TYR A 151 -3.97 -7.24 -0.84
N PRO A 152 -3.90 -8.12 0.18
CA PRO A 152 -2.65 -8.56 0.77
C PRO A 152 -1.94 -9.58 -0.12
N VAL A 153 -0.67 -9.31 -0.41
CA VAL A 153 0.25 -10.25 -1.04
C VAL A 153 1.11 -10.88 0.05
N VAL A 154 1.03 -12.20 0.16
CA VAL A 154 1.84 -12.99 1.09
C VAL A 154 2.99 -13.59 0.29
N THR A 155 4.22 -13.40 0.75
CA THR A 155 5.41 -14.03 0.17
C THR A 155 5.86 -15.18 1.07
N ASP A 156 6.14 -16.34 0.45
CA ASP A 156 6.47 -17.59 1.17
C ASP A 156 7.75 -17.51 2.02
N HIS A 157 8.61 -16.52 1.75
CA HIS A 157 9.89 -16.34 2.43
C HIS A 157 9.78 -15.77 3.86
N LEU A 158 8.60 -15.26 4.27
CA LEU A 158 8.37 -14.67 5.59
C LEU A 158 7.26 -15.44 6.32
N GLN A 159 7.62 -16.18 7.37
CA GLN A 159 6.66 -16.89 8.22
C GLN A 159 5.95 -15.93 9.18
N LEU A 160 5.07 -15.07 8.66
CA LEU A 160 4.32 -14.09 9.46
C LEU A 160 3.48 -14.77 10.56
N SER A 161 2.95 -15.97 10.31
CA SER A 161 2.17 -16.74 11.29
C SER A 161 2.99 -17.22 12.50
N ARG A 162 4.33 -17.27 12.38
CA ARG A 162 5.26 -17.64 13.46
C ARG A 162 6.30 -16.54 13.68
N TRP A 163 5.91 -15.28 13.47
CA TRP A 163 6.82 -14.14 13.47
C TRP A 163 7.70 -14.06 14.72
N TRP A 164 7.20 -14.48 15.89
CA TRP A 164 7.94 -14.48 17.17
C TRP A 164 9.11 -15.46 17.20
N ARG A 165 9.18 -16.44 16.28
CA ARG A 165 10.30 -17.39 16.13
C ARG A 165 11.27 -17.01 15.01
N ASP A 166 10.92 -16.03 14.19
CA ASP A 166 11.76 -15.53 13.09
C ASP A 166 12.23 -14.09 13.39
N PRO A 167 13.52 -13.89 13.73
CA PRO A 167 14.05 -12.56 14.01
C PRO A 167 13.87 -11.57 12.86
N LYS A 168 13.87 -12.04 11.60
CA LYS A 168 13.66 -11.18 10.43
C LYS A 168 12.22 -10.71 10.37
N ALA A 169 11.25 -11.62 10.54
CA ALA A 169 9.83 -11.28 10.60
C ALA A 169 9.51 -10.36 11.79
N THR A 170 10.07 -10.63 12.97
CA THR A 170 9.92 -9.77 14.16
C THR A 170 10.43 -8.35 13.89
N ARG A 171 11.67 -8.22 13.40
CA ARG A 171 12.26 -6.90 13.08
C ARG A 171 11.43 -6.14 12.04
N LEU A 172 10.96 -6.84 11.01
CA LEU A 172 10.11 -6.26 9.97
C LEU A 172 8.79 -5.73 10.54
N LEU A 173 8.07 -6.54 11.32
CA LEU A 173 6.78 -6.16 11.90
C LEU A 173 6.92 -5.00 12.89
N VAL A 174 7.95 -5.00 13.74
CA VAL A 174 8.22 -3.88 14.66
C VAL A 174 8.50 -2.60 13.87
N SER A 175 9.31 -2.68 12.81
CA SER A 175 9.61 -1.52 11.96
C SER A 175 8.37 -0.99 11.24
N GLU A 176 7.55 -1.88 10.68
CA GLU A 176 6.32 -1.45 10.01
C GLU A 176 5.29 -0.91 11.00
N TYR A 177 5.20 -1.46 12.22
CA TYR A 177 4.34 -0.91 13.25
C TYR A 177 4.75 0.52 13.65
N ALA A 178 6.04 0.77 13.85
CA ALA A 178 6.54 2.12 14.15
C ALA A 178 6.20 3.12 13.02
N LYS A 179 6.41 2.72 11.76
CA LYS A 179 6.05 3.57 10.60
C LYS A 179 4.54 3.73 10.45
N TYR A 180 3.75 2.71 10.79
CA TYR A 180 2.29 2.75 10.79
C TYR A 180 1.78 3.75 11.82
N LEU A 181 2.32 3.75 13.04
CA LEU A 181 1.99 4.75 14.05
C LEU A 181 2.28 6.18 13.55
N LEU A 182 3.41 6.39 12.87
CA LEU A 182 3.72 7.68 12.26
C LEU A 182 2.73 8.07 11.15
N ALA A 183 2.29 7.12 10.33
CA ALA A 183 1.26 7.38 9.32
C ALA A 183 -0.09 7.73 9.97
N VAL A 184 -0.48 7.04 11.05
CA VAL A 184 -1.71 7.32 11.79
C VAL A 184 -1.65 8.70 12.46
N THR A 185 -0.53 9.07 13.08
CA THR A 185 -0.40 10.41 13.67
C THR A 185 -0.50 11.50 12.60
N LYS A 186 0.13 11.31 11.43
CA LYS A 186 -0.02 12.22 10.29
C LYS A 186 -1.45 12.30 9.78
N LEU A 187 -2.19 11.19 9.71
CA LEU A 187 -3.59 11.19 9.30
C LEU A 187 -4.49 11.91 10.31
N ARG A 188 -4.23 11.75 11.61
CA ARG A 188 -5.07 12.31 12.69
C ARG A 188 -4.79 13.79 12.98
N PHE A 189 -3.53 14.21 12.85
CA PHE A 189 -3.07 15.54 13.27
C PHE A 189 -2.42 16.36 12.16
N GLY A 190 -2.11 15.76 11.00
CA GLY A 190 -1.60 16.49 9.86
C GLY A 190 -2.69 17.33 9.21
N ARG A 191 -2.29 18.46 8.60
CA ARG A 191 -3.22 19.23 7.75
C ARG A 191 -3.72 18.34 6.61
N PRO A 192 -5.03 18.35 6.30
CA PRO A 192 -5.53 17.69 5.10
C PRO A 192 -4.82 18.27 3.89
N ALA A 193 -4.49 17.43 2.91
CA ALA A 193 -4.00 17.90 1.62
C ALA A 193 -5.09 18.78 1.01
N THR A 194 -4.93 20.10 1.07
CA THR A 194 -5.86 21.05 0.45
C THR A 194 -5.80 20.86 -1.07
N ALA A 195 -6.96 20.91 -1.73
CA ALA A 195 -7.07 20.86 -3.19
C ALA A 195 -6.30 21.99 -3.93
N ALA A 196 -5.70 22.94 -3.21
CA ALA A 196 -5.00 24.11 -3.73
C ALA A 196 -3.51 23.88 -4.07
N GLU A 197 -2.97 22.67 -3.88
CA GLU A 197 -1.55 22.35 -4.15
C GLU A 197 -1.41 21.35 -5.30
N ALA A 198 -2.34 21.39 -6.26
CA ALA A 198 -2.10 20.84 -7.59
C ALA A 198 -1.19 21.82 -8.33
N PRO A 199 0.04 21.44 -8.73
CA PRO A 199 0.82 22.27 -9.65
C PRO A 199 0.00 22.44 -10.93
N PRO A 200 0.07 23.61 -11.60
CA PRO A 200 -0.68 23.82 -12.84
C PRO A 200 -0.34 22.69 -13.82
N ILE A 201 -1.37 22.07 -14.37
CA ILE A 201 -1.24 21.12 -15.48
C ILE A 201 -0.53 21.89 -16.59
N GLY A 202 0.75 21.60 -16.77
CA GLY A 202 1.54 22.21 -17.83
C GLY A 202 1.06 21.66 -19.16
N ASP A 203 0.60 22.55 -20.03
CA ASP A 203 0.23 22.23 -21.41
C ASP A 203 1.44 21.59 -22.13
N ARG A 204 1.35 20.29 -22.42
CA ARG A 204 2.09 19.61 -23.50
C ARG A 204 1.27 18.47 -24.06
#